data_AF-A0A1M7SFC7-F1
#
_entry.id   AF-A0A1M7SFC7-F1
#
_cell.length_a   1.000
_cell.length_b   1.000
_cell.length_c   1.000
_cell.angle_alpha   90.00
_cell.angle_beta   90.00
_cell.angle_gamma   90.00
#
_symmetry.space_group_name_H-M   'P 1'
#
loop_
_entity.id
_entity.type
_entity.pdbx_description
1 polymer ?
#
loop_
_entity_poly.entity_id
_entity_poly.type
_entity_poly.pdbx_seq_one_letter_code
_entity_poly.pdbx_strand_id
1 'polypeptide(L)'
;MIAIVFGTTLVLNSCRLIVDRGYFIPNDSSIFTFKPTVENNGSGEWWIYGEDYTYYYAYPEVDDYMNYDYAGVELNIYIKIRKINNCPNFNKEDYKTWCDAIKTSPQAK
;
A
#
# COMPACT_ATOMS: atom_id res chain seq x y z
N MET A 1 -20.91 -11.52 -24.66
CA MET A 1 -19.67 -10.78 -24.36
C MET A 1 -19.03 -11.48 -23.18
N ILE A 2 -18.06 -12.37 -23.43
CA ILE A 2 -17.38 -13.12 -22.37
C ILE A 2 -16.35 -12.17 -21.79
N ALA A 3 -16.69 -11.49 -20.68
CA ALA A 3 -15.71 -10.76 -19.91
C ALA A 3 -14.84 -11.80 -19.21
N ILE A 4 -13.63 -12.01 -19.73
CA ILE A 4 -12.56 -12.64 -18.96
C ILE A 4 -12.24 -11.63 -17.85
N VAL A 5 -12.93 -11.77 -16.72
CA VAL A 5 -12.62 -11.02 -15.51
C VAL A 5 -11.32 -11.62 -15.00
N PHE A 6 -10.19 -11.05 -15.40
CA PHE A 6 -8.96 -11.09 -14.61
C PHE A 6 -9.37 -11.03 -13.14
N GLY A 7 -8.95 -12.04 -12.35
CA GLY A 7 -9.51 -12.32 -11.02
C GLY A 7 -9.84 -11.04 -10.26
N THR A 8 -11.06 -10.96 -9.74
CA THR A 8 -11.52 -9.76 -9.02
C THR A 8 -10.50 -9.37 -7.95
N THR A 9 -10.35 -8.07 -7.66
CA THR A 9 -9.42 -7.53 -6.64
C THR A 9 -9.45 -8.34 -5.34
N LEU A 10 -10.64 -8.82 -4.97
CA LEU A 10 -10.84 -9.77 -3.88
C LEU A 10 -9.99 -11.04 -3.99
N VAL A 11 -10.07 -11.75 -5.11
CA VAL A 11 -9.36 -13.03 -5.31
C VAL A 11 -7.85 -12.81 -5.30
N LEU A 12 -7.37 -11.76 -5.97
CA LEU A 12 -5.94 -11.43 -6.02
C LEU A 12 -5.40 -11.06 -4.64
N ASN A 13 -6.07 -10.15 -3.93
CA ASN A 13 -5.68 -9.76 -2.59
C ASN A 13 -5.77 -10.93 -1.60
N SER A 14 -6.79 -11.79 -1.71
CA SER A 14 -6.93 -12.99 -0.86
C SER A 14 -5.78 -13.96 -1.09
N CYS A 15 -5.42 -14.21 -2.35
CA CYS A 15 -4.31 -15.11 -2.69
C CYS A 15 -3.00 -14.58 -2.11
N ARG A 16 -2.72 -13.28 -2.27
CA ARG A 16 -1.51 -12.63 -1.76
C ARG A 16 -1.41 -12.68 -0.24
N LEU A 17 -2.50 -12.36 0.48
CA LEU A 17 -2.56 -12.49 1.94
C LEU A 17 -2.30 -13.92 2.47
N ILE A 18 -2.54 -14.95 1.64
CA ILE A 18 -2.33 -16.35 2.03
C ILE A 18 -0.90 -16.80 1.73
N VAL A 19 -0.38 -16.44 0.56
CA VAL A 19 0.90 -16.96 0.05
C VAL A 19 2.09 -16.18 0.59
N ASP A 20 1.90 -14.89 0.84
CA ASP A 20 2.97 -13.96 1.14
C ASP A 20 2.84 -13.38 2.55
N ARG A 21 3.89 -13.59 3.36
CA ARG A 21 3.93 -13.17 4.76
C ARG A 21 4.16 -11.67 4.93
N GLY A 22 4.71 -11.00 3.92
CA GLY A 22 4.96 -9.56 3.92
C GLY A 22 3.78 -8.76 3.36
N TYR A 23 2.87 -9.41 2.62
CA TYR A 23 1.71 -8.73 2.05
C TYR A 23 0.74 -8.29 3.13
N PHE A 24 0.36 -7.01 3.09
CA PHE A 24 -0.72 -6.49 3.91
C PHE A 24 -1.59 -5.53 3.08
N ILE A 25 -2.79 -5.28 3.58
CA ILE A 25 -3.71 -4.30 3.00
C ILE A 25 -3.76 -3.10 3.94
N PRO A 26 -3.68 -1.84 3.45
CA PRO A 26 -3.92 -0.67 4.28
C PRO A 26 -5.26 -0.76 5.03
N ASN A 27 -5.27 -0.45 6.32
CA ASN A 27 -6.48 -0.47 7.16
C ASN A 27 -7.56 0.52 6.69
N ASP A 28 -7.17 1.58 5.98
CA ASP A 28 -8.10 2.53 5.35
C ASP A 28 -8.71 2.01 4.04
N SER A 29 -8.25 0.85 3.58
CA SER A 29 -8.73 0.16 2.40
C SER A 29 -9.34 -1.19 2.76
N SER A 30 -9.62 -2.00 1.73
CA SER A 30 -10.19 -3.32 1.89
C SER A 30 -9.67 -4.29 0.84
N ILE A 31 -9.82 -5.58 1.11
CA ILE A 31 -9.55 -6.67 0.17
C ILE A 31 -10.29 -6.54 -1.15
N PHE A 32 -11.41 -5.81 -1.18
CA PHE A 32 -12.22 -5.61 -2.38
C PHE A 32 -11.75 -4.44 -3.23
N THR A 33 -11.09 -3.44 -2.63
CA THR A 33 -10.86 -2.13 -3.24
C THR A 33 -9.39 -1.78 -3.40
N PHE A 34 -8.53 -2.35 -2.55
CA PHE A 34 -7.11 -2.07 -2.59
C PHE A 34 -6.48 -2.66 -3.84
N LYS A 35 -5.78 -1.82 -4.59
CA LYS A 35 -5.10 -2.19 -5.83
C LYS A 35 -3.65 -1.71 -5.77
N PRO A 36 -2.69 -2.63 -5.64
CA PRO A 36 -1.28 -2.34 -5.90
C PRO A 36 -1.08 -1.81 -7.32
N THR A 37 -0.30 -0.75 -7.44
CA THR A 37 0.05 -0.12 -8.72
C THR A 37 1.52 -0.30 -9.05
N VAL A 38 2.38 -0.43 -8.03
CA VAL A 38 3.80 -0.74 -8.17
C VAL A 38 4.16 -1.80 -7.14
N GLU A 39 4.76 -2.89 -7.59
CA GLU A 39 5.20 -4.00 -6.74
C GLU A 39 6.70 -3.87 -6.43
N ASN A 40 7.12 -4.45 -5.31
CA ASN A 40 8.52 -4.65 -5.02
C ASN A 40 9.12 -5.69 -5.97
N ASN A 41 10.21 -5.34 -6.66
CA ASN A 41 10.94 -6.25 -7.56
C ASN A 41 12.04 -7.05 -6.85
N GLY A 42 12.14 -6.96 -5.52
CA GLY A 42 13.10 -7.71 -4.70
C GLY A 42 12.64 -9.12 -4.34
N SER A 43 13.34 -9.76 -3.39
CA SER A 43 13.07 -11.15 -2.96
C SER A 43 11.80 -11.34 -2.12
N GLY A 44 11.06 -10.27 -1.85
CA GLY A 44 9.80 -10.31 -1.10
C GLY A 44 8.67 -9.79 -1.97
N GLU A 45 7.52 -10.41 -1.85
CA GLU A 45 6.29 -9.90 -2.44
C GLU A 45 5.73 -8.84 -1.47
N TRP A 46 5.52 -7.62 -1.94
CA TRP A 46 4.82 -6.53 -1.25
C TRP A 46 4.69 -5.37 -2.24
N TRP A 47 3.75 -4.47 -1.97
CA TRP A 47 3.47 -3.34 -2.84
C TRP A 47 4.27 -2.10 -2.39
N ILE A 48 4.91 -1.40 -3.33
CA ILE A 48 5.56 -0.10 -3.07
C ILE A 48 4.52 1.02 -3.11
N TYR A 49 3.66 0.97 -4.12
CA TYR A 49 2.57 1.93 -4.29
C TYR A 49 1.26 1.19 -4.55
N GLY A 50 0.16 1.73 -4.02
CA GLY A 50 -1.17 1.22 -4.24
C GLY A 50 -2.21 2.31 -4.14
N GLU A 51 -3.45 1.97 -4.48
CA GLU A 51 -4.56 2.90 -4.43
C GLU A 51 -5.87 2.18 -4.10
N ASP A 52 -6.85 2.95 -3.63
CA ASP A 52 -8.25 2.56 -3.67
C ASP A 52 -9.10 3.69 -4.26
N TYR A 53 -10.39 3.75 -3.97
CA TYR A 53 -11.24 4.81 -4.49
C TYR A 53 -10.97 6.20 -3.88
N THR A 54 -10.38 6.26 -2.68
CA THR A 54 -10.26 7.50 -1.89
C THR A 54 -8.82 7.94 -1.71
N TYR A 55 -7.88 7.00 -1.58
CA TYR A 55 -6.49 7.27 -1.20
C TYR A 55 -5.50 6.66 -2.20
N TYR A 56 -4.35 7.33 -2.30
CA TYR A 56 -3.09 6.72 -2.74
C TYR A 56 -2.30 6.29 -1.50
N TYR A 57 -1.58 5.18 -1.61
CA TYR A 57 -0.78 4.57 -0.56
C TYR A 57 0.65 4.35 -1.06
N ALA A 58 1.62 4.59 -0.18
CA ALA A 58 3.01 4.25 -0.42
C ALA A 58 3.59 3.55 0.80
N TYR A 59 4.42 2.54 0.56
CA TYR A 59 5.24 1.92 1.59
C TYR A 59 6.63 2.54 1.49
N PRO A 60 6.96 3.52 2.36
CA PRO A 60 8.20 4.24 2.21
C PRO A 60 9.37 3.32 2.60
N GLU A 61 10.46 3.40 1.82
CA GLU A 61 11.67 2.62 2.09
C GLU A 61 12.25 2.94 3.48
N VAL A 62 12.96 1.94 4.01
CA VAL A 62 13.44 1.80 5.40
C VAL A 62 14.30 2.98 5.90
N ASP A 63 14.91 3.75 4.99
CA ASP A 63 15.81 4.84 5.34
C ASP A 63 15.09 6.11 5.83
N ASP A 64 13.85 6.36 5.40
CA ASP A 64 13.07 7.54 5.84
C ASP A 64 12.11 7.20 7.00
N TYR A 65 11.75 5.91 7.14
CA TYR A 65 10.87 5.44 8.20
C TYR A 65 11.33 4.08 8.70
N MET A 66 11.75 4.03 9.97
CA MET A 66 11.97 2.77 10.67
C MET A 66 10.67 1.96 10.67
N ASN A 67 10.61 0.94 9.83
CA ASN A 67 9.54 -0.06 9.79
C ASN A 67 9.80 -1.18 10.81
N TYR A 68 10.52 -0.88 11.89
CA TYR A 68 10.73 -1.78 13.01
C TYR A 68 10.42 -1.06 14.32
N ASP A 69 9.74 -1.73 15.24
CA ASP A 69 9.62 -1.27 16.63
C ASP A 69 10.95 -1.50 17.38
N TYR A 70 11.10 -0.92 18.57
CA TYR A 70 12.26 -1.07 19.46
C TYR A 70 12.60 -2.53 19.82
N ALA A 71 11.64 -3.46 19.63
CA ALA A 71 11.80 -4.89 19.80
C ALA A 71 12.22 -5.64 18.51
N GLY A 72 12.46 -4.92 17.40
CA GLY A 72 12.80 -5.52 16.09
C GLY A 72 11.61 -6.11 15.35
N VAL A 73 10.38 -5.70 15.69
CA VAL A 73 9.14 -6.19 15.05
C VAL A 73 8.81 -5.32 13.84
N GLU A 74 8.60 -5.94 12.68
CA GLU A 74 8.23 -5.21 11.46
C GLU A 74 6.88 -4.50 11.64
N LEU A 75 6.93 -3.17 11.62
CA LEU A 75 5.77 -2.30 11.60
C LEU A 75 5.51 -2.02 10.13
N ASN A 76 4.46 -2.62 9.56
CA ASN A 76 4.00 -2.42 8.17
C ASN A 76 3.51 -0.98 7.93
N ILE A 77 4.30 0.04 8.27
CA ILE A 77 3.96 1.44 8.21
C ILE A 77 3.85 1.84 6.75
N TYR A 78 2.77 2.54 6.43
CA TYR A 78 2.56 3.13 5.13
C TYR A 78 2.13 4.59 5.29
N ILE A 79 2.31 5.36 4.23
CA ILE A 79 1.78 6.71 4.14
C ILE A 79 0.63 6.73 3.15
N LYS A 80 -0.34 7.62 3.38
CA LYS A 80 -1.49 7.79 2.50
C LYS A 80 -1.78 9.25 2.22
N ILE A 81 -2.36 9.53 1.07
CA ILE A 81 -2.89 10.86 0.71
C ILE A 81 -4.22 10.71 -0.04
N ARG A 82 -5.15 11.64 0.17
CA ARG A 82 -6.41 11.64 -0.58
C ARG A 82 -6.14 11.86 -2.07
N LYS A 83 -6.89 11.16 -2.93
CA LYS A 83 -6.81 11.35 -4.38
C LYS A 83 -7.17 12.76 -4.81
N ILE A 84 -8.16 13.35 -4.14
CA ILE A 84 -8.50 14.76 -4.28
C ILE A 84 -7.59 15.54 -3.32
N ASN A 85 -6.53 16.13 -3.87
CA ASN A 85 -5.58 16.96 -3.15
C ASN A 85 -5.07 18.09 -4.07
N ASN A 86 -4.42 19.09 -3.48
CA ASN A 86 -3.88 20.25 -4.19
C ASN A 86 -2.35 20.30 -4.09
N CYS A 87 -1.68 19.16 -3.96
CA CYS A 87 -0.22 19.16 -3.83
C CYS A 87 0.44 19.62 -5.14
N PRO A 88 1.35 20.60 -5.10
CA PRO A 88 2.10 21.02 -6.28
C PRO A 88 2.92 19.87 -6.84
N ASN A 89 2.93 19.69 -8.16
CA ASN A 89 3.67 18.63 -8.86
C ASN A 89 3.35 17.21 -8.35
N PHE A 90 2.10 16.99 -7.92
CA PHE A 90 1.66 15.69 -7.40
C PHE A 90 1.95 14.54 -8.38
N ASN A 91 2.64 13.52 -7.88
CA ASN A 91 2.85 12.25 -8.56
C ASN A 91 2.45 11.08 -7.64
N LYS A 92 1.50 10.26 -8.08
CA LYS A 92 0.98 9.12 -7.30
C LYS A 92 2.01 7.99 -7.08
N GLU A 93 3.13 7.99 -7.81
CA GLU A 93 4.21 7.00 -7.71
C GLU A 93 5.51 7.63 -7.17
N ASP A 94 5.41 8.82 -6.60
CA ASP A 94 6.51 9.47 -5.88
C ASP A 94 5.95 10.17 -4.63
N TYR A 95 6.02 9.48 -3.49
CA TYR A 95 5.45 9.97 -2.25
C TYR A 95 6.12 11.25 -1.73
N LYS A 96 7.32 11.61 -2.21
CA LYS A 96 8.00 12.85 -1.83
C LYS A 96 7.28 14.09 -2.35
N THR A 97 6.38 13.90 -3.32
CA THR A 97 5.50 14.95 -3.85
C THR A 97 4.20 15.12 -3.02
N TRP A 98 3.98 14.31 -1.98
CA TRP A 98 2.74 14.30 -1.21
C TRP A 98 2.83 15.25 -0.01
N CYS A 99 2.37 16.49 -0.22
CA CYS A 99 2.49 17.60 0.73
C CYS A 99 1.85 17.38 2.12
N ASP A 100 0.71 16.68 2.20
CA ASP A 100 -0.03 16.43 3.46
C ASP A 100 -0.26 14.92 3.70
N ALA A 101 0.75 14.09 3.38
CA ALA A 101 0.64 12.65 3.57
C ALA A 101 0.51 12.26 5.05
N ILE A 102 -0.37 11.30 5.33
CA ILE A 102 -0.61 10.78 6.68
C ILE A 102 0.15 9.46 6.84
N LYS A 103 1.08 9.43 7.80
CA LYS A 103 1.74 8.20 8.25
C LYS A 103 0.78 7.36 9.08
N THR A 104 0.62 6.10 8.68
CA THR A 104 -0.29 5.15 9.29
C THR A 104 0.45 3.85 9.55
N SER A 105 0.20 3.24 10.70
CA SER A 105 0.60 1.85 10.96
C SER A 105 -0.68 1.01 10.95
N PRO A 106 -0.65 -0.23 10.42
CA PRO A 106 -1.77 -1.14 10.51
C PRO A 106 -2.09 -1.57 11.96
N GLN A 107 -1.30 -1.13 12.95
CA GLN A 107 -1.41 -1.36 14.39
C GLN A 107 -2.09 -2.66 14.84
N ALA A 108 -1.21 -3.56 15.30
CA ALA A 108 -1.36 -4.49 16.41
C ALA A 108 -2.71 -4.40 17.15
N LYS A 109 -3.49 -5.48 17.02
CA LYS A 109 -4.38 -5.88 18.12
C LYS A 109 -3.56 -6.51 19.23
#